data_AF-A0A962NYK0-F1
#
_entry.id   AF-A0A962NYK0-F1
#
_cell.length_a   1.000
_cell.length_b   1.000
_cell.length_c   1.000
_cell.angle_alpha   90.00
_cell.angle_beta   90.00
_cell.angle_gamma   90.00
#
_symmetry.space_group_name_H-M   'P 1'
#
loop_
_entity.id
_entity.type
_entity.pdbx_description
1 polymer ?
#
loop_
_entity_poly.entity_id
_entity_poly.type
_entity_poly.pdbx_seq_one_letter_code
_entity_poly.pdbx_strand_id
1 'polypeptide(L)'
;MSDNIDRHIHFVNQQAEYQLSRARHYESNGDFLRHSDYESRYSHFVELAEFLESKKPPPSSSLHILPDDLVGLPPELIDALNISSSDKKDFLIIDVLKDLGGIAIIDKIMIGIYRRSGEIENRNKLMARLYRMSVKGLIYAHPIKKGIYSLEKIEINSNEIDEEEENDE
;
A
#
# COMPACT_ATOMS: atom_id res chain seq x y z
N MET A 1 -4.61 -1.27 2.77
CA MET A 1 -4.22 -1.56 4.18
C MET A 1 -4.02 -0.27 4.99
N SER A 2 -3.36 0.76 4.45
CA SER A 2 -3.10 2.03 5.17
C SER A 2 -4.36 2.74 5.66
N ASP A 3 -5.43 2.77 4.87
CA ASP A 3 -6.69 3.47 5.18
C ASP A 3 -7.43 2.88 6.41
N ASN A 4 -7.23 1.58 6.66
CA ASN A 4 -7.76 0.91 7.84
C ASN A 4 -6.95 1.31 9.09
N ILE A 5 -5.61 1.38 8.97
CA ILE A 5 -4.72 1.79 10.05
C ILE A 5 -4.96 3.25 10.44
N ASP A 6 -5.06 4.16 9.48
CA ASP A 6 -5.28 5.58 9.75
C ASP A 6 -6.63 5.85 10.43
N ARG A 7 -7.69 5.16 10.00
CA ARG A 7 -8.99 5.20 10.68
C ARG A 7 -8.92 4.64 12.10
N HIS A 8 -8.17 3.57 12.31
CA HIS A 8 -7.99 2.98 13.65
C HIS A 8 -7.14 3.86 14.56
N ILE A 9 -6.07 4.47 14.06
CA ILE A 9 -5.27 5.47 14.80
C ILE A 9 -6.18 6.61 15.25
N HIS A 10 -7.00 7.16 14.34
CA HIS A 10 -7.93 8.23 14.68
C HIS A 10 -8.91 7.80 15.79
N PHE A 11 -9.51 6.61 15.68
CA PHE A 11 -10.40 6.08 16.71
C PHE A 11 -9.69 5.87 18.04
N VAL A 12 -8.50 5.28 18.05
CA VAL A 12 -7.69 5.02 19.25
C VAL A 12 -7.33 6.33 19.95
N ASN A 13 -6.94 7.36 19.19
CA ASN A 13 -6.65 8.69 19.74
C ASN A 13 -7.90 9.33 20.37
N GLN A 14 -9.07 9.23 19.74
CA GLN A 14 -10.33 9.68 20.36
C GLN A 14 -10.63 8.94 21.68
N GLN A 15 -10.37 7.62 21.73
CA GLN A 15 -10.53 6.86 22.97
C GLN A 15 -9.54 7.30 24.05
N ALA A 16 -8.27 7.53 23.70
CA ALA A 16 -7.26 8.05 24.62
C ALA A 16 -7.70 9.39 25.22
N GLU A 17 -8.11 10.34 24.39
CA GLU A 17 -8.60 11.66 24.83
C GLU A 17 -9.81 11.54 25.78
N TYR A 18 -10.75 10.63 25.48
CA TYR A 18 -11.88 10.37 26.36
C TYR A 18 -11.45 9.82 27.72
N GLN A 19 -10.55 8.84 27.76
CA GLN A 19 -10.05 8.28 29.04
C GLN A 19 -9.32 9.36 29.84
N LEU A 20 -8.49 10.19 29.20
CA LEU A 20 -7.78 11.29 29.84
C LEU A 20 -8.73 12.34 30.42
N SER A 21 -9.78 12.70 29.68
CA SER A 21 -10.83 13.61 30.15
C SER A 21 -11.53 13.05 31.40
N ARG A 22 -11.84 11.76 31.42
CA ARG A 22 -12.43 11.08 32.58
C ARG A 22 -11.48 10.98 33.76
N ALA A 23 -10.21 10.67 33.54
CA ALA A 23 -9.20 10.63 34.60
C ALA A 23 -9.11 11.98 35.33
N ARG A 24 -9.05 13.09 34.57
CA ARG A 24 -9.03 14.46 35.12
C ARG A 24 -10.32 14.81 35.86
N HIS A 25 -11.47 14.34 35.39
CA HIS A 25 -12.75 14.55 36.07
C HIS A 25 -12.81 13.82 37.43
N TYR A 26 -12.29 12.60 37.52
CA TYR A 26 -12.28 11.86 38.78
C TYR A 26 -11.19 12.37 39.74
N GLU A 27 -10.07 12.85 39.22
CA GLU A 27 -9.04 13.55 39.99
C GLU A 27 -9.61 14.80 40.68
N SER A 28 -10.33 15.65 39.94
CA SER A 28 -10.92 16.87 40.50
C SER A 28 -12.04 16.60 41.52
N ASN A 29 -12.67 15.43 41.45
CA ASN A 29 -13.67 14.97 42.42
C ASN A 29 -13.08 14.19 43.61
N GLY A 30 -11.76 13.97 43.65
CA GLY A 30 -11.07 13.24 44.71
C GLY A 30 -11.27 11.71 44.69
N ASP A 31 -11.74 11.14 43.58
CA ASP A 31 -11.92 9.69 43.39
C ASP A 31 -10.66 9.08 42.75
N PHE A 32 -9.65 8.84 43.59
CA PHE A 32 -8.32 8.38 43.18
C PHE A 32 -8.32 6.99 42.51
N LEU A 33 -9.24 6.09 42.92
CA LEU A 33 -9.35 4.75 42.36
C LEU A 33 -9.80 4.82 40.90
N ARG A 34 -10.89 5.56 40.63
CA ARG A 34 -11.37 5.72 39.25
C ARG A 34 -10.39 6.53 38.41
N HIS A 35 -9.78 7.58 38.97
CA HIS A 35 -8.72 8.32 38.29
C HIS A 35 -7.61 7.37 37.79
N SER A 36 -7.06 6.53 38.67
CA SER A 36 -5.98 5.60 38.33
C SER A 36 -6.41 4.57 37.26
N ASP A 37 -7.64 4.05 37.33
CA ASP A 37 -8.16 3.14 36.30
C ASP A 37 -8.26 3.81 34.91
N TYR A 38 -8.75 5.05 34.86
CA TYR A 38 -8.87 5.80 33.60
C TYR A 38 -7.49 6.22 33.06
N GLU A 39 -6.56 6.58 33.94
CA GLU A 39 -5.18 6.91 33.58
C GLU A 39 -4.45 5.69 32.98
N SER A 40 -4.58 4.51 33.61
CA SER A 40 -3.99 3.28 33.07
C SER A 40 -4.52 2.95 31.67
N ARG A 41 -5.83 3.10 31.44
CA ARG A 41 -6.43 2.89 30.12
C ARG A 41 -5.95 3.91 29.10
N TYR A 42 -5.79 5.17 29.50
CA TYR A 42 -5.20 6.20 28.65
C TYR A 42 -3.81 5.78 28.17
N SER A 43 -2.93 5.35 29.09
CA SER A 43 -1.59 4.88 28.73
C SER A 43 -1.62 3.73 27.73
N HIS A 44 -2.50 2.73 27.92
CA HIS A 44 -2.63 1.63 26.95
C HIS A 44 -3.10 2.10 25.56
N PHE A 45 -4.00 3.08 25.48
CA PHE A 45 -4.43 3.61 24.18
C PHE A 45 -3.33 4.43 23.49
N VAL A 46 -2.51 5.17 24.26
CA VAL A 46 -1.33 5.87 23.72
C VAL A 46 -0.32 4.88 23.16
N GLU A 47 0.04 3.84 23.93
CA GLU A 47 0.94 2.79 23.47
C GLU A 47 0.42 2.08 22.21
N LEU A 48 -0.90 1.84 22.15
CA LEU A 48 -1.53 1.24 20.97
C LEU A 48 -1.48 2.19 19.75
N ALA A 49 -1.68 3.49 19.92
CA ALA A 49 -1.56 4.47 18.85
C ALA A 49 -0.13 4.48 18.28
N GLU A 50 0.88 4.54 19.15
CA GLU A 50 2.29 4.48 18.78
C GLU A 50 2.63 3.18 18.05
N PHE A 51 2.11 2.04 18.52
CA PHE A 51 2.27 0.76 17.84
C PHE A 51 1.66 0.79 16.43
N LEU A 52 0.44 1.30 16.28
CA LEU A 52 -0.22 1.39 14.97
C LEU A 52 0.53 2.31 14.01
N GLU A 53 1.04 3.45 14.50
CA GLU A 53 1.91 4.34 13.72
C GLU A 53 3.20 3.63 13.27
N SER A 54 3.82 2.84 14.15
CA SER A 54 5.01 2.05 13.80
C SER A 54 4.77 0.99 12.71
N LYS A 55 3.50 0.58 12.54
CA LYS A 55 3.08 -0.38 11.49
C LYS A 55 2.58 0.31 10.23
N LYS A 56 2.51 1.65 10.22
CA LYS A 56 2.19 2.38 9.00
C LYS A 56 3.32 2.14 8.00
N PRO A 57 3.02 1.68 6.77
CA PRO A 57 4.04 1.58 5.75
C PRO A 57 4.66 2.97 5.54
N PRO A 58 5.99 3.05 5.34
CA PRO A 58 6.62 4.34 5.06
C PRO A 58 5.93 4.98 3.86
N PRO A 59 5.75 6.31 3.86
CA PRO A 59 5.20 7.00 2.70
C PRO A 59 6.03 6.63 1.47
N SER A 60 5.36 6.30 0.38
CA SER A 60 6.02 5.95 -0.88
C SER A 60 6.97 7.07 -1.28
N SER A 61 8.25 6.75 -1.51
CA SER A 61 9.23 7.70 -2.04
C SER A 61 9.05 7.97 -3.55
N SER A 62 7.99 7.42 -4.14
CA SER A 62 7.64 7.61 -5.55
C SER A 62 7.34 9.07 -5.86
N LEU A 63 7.94 9.59 -6.94
CA LEU A 63 7.60 10.88 -7.53
C LEU A 63 6.24 10.87 -8.26
N HIS A 64 5.64 9.69 -8.39
CA HIS A 64 4.38 9.46 -9.08
C HIS A 64 3.28 9.08 -8.08
N ILE A 65 2.09 9.63 -8.31
CA ILE A 65 0.86 9.25 -7.59
C ILE A 65 0.60 7.76 -7.83
N LEU A 66 0.38 7.02 -6.75
CA LEU A 66 0.03 5.60 -6.76
C LEU A 66 -1.46 5.42 -6.42
N PRO A 67 -2.04 4.23 -6.68
CA PRO A 67 -3.43 3.95 -6.32
C PRO A 67 -3.72 4.18 -4.83
N ASP A 68 -2.76 3.86 -3.95
CA ASP A 68 -2.92 4.00 -2.51
C ASP A 68 -2.96 5.47 -2.05
N ASP A 69 -2.35 6.39 -2.81
CA ASP A 69 -2.35 7.83 -2.48
C ASP A 69 -3.72 8.47 -2.68
N LEU A 70 -4.60 7.83 -3.45
CA LEU A 70 -5.94 8.33 -3.75
C LEU A 70 -6.99 7.86 -2.73
N VAL A 71 -6.64 6.85 -1.93
CA VAL A 71 -7.57 6.23 -1.00
C VAL A 71 -7.88 7.20 0.15
N GLY A 72 -9.17 7.38 0.45
CA GLY A 72 -9.62 8.27 1.52
C GLY A 72 -9.63 9.76 1.17
N LEU A 73 -9.19 10.15 -0.04
CA LEU A 73 -9.24 11.55 -0.47
C LEU A 73 -10.67 12.01 -0.80
N PRO A 74 -11.03 13.27 -0.51
CA PRO A 74 -12.30 13.85 -0.94
C PRO A 74 -12.45 13.80 -2.47
N PRO A 75 -13.66 13.51 -3.00
CA PRO A 75 -13.88 13.47 -4.46
C PRO A 75 -13.46 14.74 -5.18
N GLU A 76 -13.71 15.90 -4.58
CA GLU A 76 -13.34 17.22 -5.11
C GLU A 76 -11.82 17.35 -5.33
N LEU A 77 -11.02 16.74 -4.44
CA LEU A 77 -9.57 16.73 -4.56
C LEU A 77 -9.11 15.76 -5.65
N ILE A 78 -9.73 14.58 -5.73
CA ILE A 78 -9.42 13.58 -6.77
C ILE A 78 -9.67 14.16 -8.17
N ASP A 79 -10.77 14.89 -8.35
CA ASP A 79 -11.09 15.55 -9.61
C ASP A 79 -10.07 16.64 -9.97
N ALA A 80 -9.57 17.39 -8.97
CA ALA A 80 -8.55 18.42 -9.16
C ALA A 80 -7.16 17.86 -9.57
N LEU A 81 -6.87 16.59 -9.27
CA LEU A 81 -5.59 15.95 -9.62
C LEU A 81 -5.45 15.65 -11.13
N ASN A 82 -6.51 15.83 -11.94
CA ASN A 82 -6.48 15.62 -13.39
C ASN A 82 -5.92 14.25 -13.82
N ILE A 83 -6.27 13.19 -13.09
CA ILE A 83 -5.79 11.82 -13.35
C ILE A 83 -6.23 11.36 -14.74
N SER A 84 -5.26 11.10 -15.63
CA SER A 84 -5.56 10.74 -17.01
C SER A 84 -6.09 9.30 -17.13
N SER A 85 -6.70 8.97 -18.26
CA SER A 85 -7.09 7.58 -18.56
C SER A 85 -5.89 6.64 -18.64
N SER A 86 -4.70 7.17 -18.99
CA SER A 86 -3.48 6.38 -18.98
C SER A 86 -3.03 6.05 -17.56
N ASP A 87 -3.14 6.98 -16.62
CA ASP A 87 -2.78 6.77 -15.22
C ASP A 87 -3.72 5.74 -14.58
N LYS A 88 -5.03 5.82 -14.89
CA LYS A 88 -6.00 4.80 -14.45
C LYS A 88 -5.65 3.38 -14.92
N LYS A 89 -5.09 3.24 -16.13
CA LYS A 89 -4.60 1.94 -16.61
C LYS A 89 -3.34 1.49 -15.88
N ASP A 90 -2.43 2.41 -15.57
CA ASP A 90 -1.23 2.09 -14.78
C ASP A 90 -1.62 1.66 -13.35
N PHE A 91 -2.61 2.33 -12.74
CA PHE A 91 -3.19 1.96 -11.45
C PHE A 91 -3.82 0.57 -11.46
N LEU A 92 -4.61 0.26 -12.49
CA LEU A 92 -5.20 -1.07 -12.67
C LEU A 92 -4.12 -2.16 -12.71
N ILE A 93 -3.01 -1.93 -13.39
CA ILE A 93 -1.91 -2.90 -13.48
C ILE A 93 -1.25 -3.12 -12.11
N ILE A 94 -1.03 -2.04 -11.35
CA ILE A 94 -0.47 -2.11 -9.99
C ILE A 94 -1.41 -2.94 -9.09
N ASP A 95 -2.71 -2.68 -9.12
CA ASP A 95 -3.70 -3.42 -8.34
C ASP A 95 -3.75 -4.90 -8.74
N VAL A 96 -3.68 -5.19 -10.04
CA VAL A 96 -3.59 -6.59 -10.54
C VAL A 96 -2.34 -7.28 -10.01
N LEU A 97 -1.18 -6.60 -10.01
CA LEU A 97 0.05 -7.17 -9.46
C LEU A 97 -0.08 -7.41 -7.95
N LYS A 98 -0.69 -6.48 -7.20
CA LYS A 98 -0.97 -6.66 -5.77
C LYS A 98 -1.82 -7.91 -5.52
N ASP A 99 -2.91 -8.08 -6.28
CA ASP A 99 -3.78 -9.27 -6.17
C ASP A 99 -3.06 -10.57 -6.49
N LEU A 100 -2.09 -10.53 -7.39
CA LEU A 100 -1.28 -11.68 -7.81
C LEU A 100 -0.09 -11.96 -6.86
N GLY A 101 0.00 -11.26 -5.73
CA GLY A 101 1.07 -11.47 -4.74
C GLY A 101 2.34 -10.68 -5.02
N GLY A 102 2.26 -9.61 -5.82
CA GLY A 102 3.34 -8.66 -6.03
C GLY A 102 4.29 -8.98 -7.18
N ILE A 103 4.20 -10.16 -7.80
CA ILE A 103 5.00 -10.55 -8.97
C ILE A 103 4.17 -11.43 -9.91
N ALA A 104 4.26 -11.18 -11.22
CA ALA A 104 3.52 -11.96 -12.20
C ALA A 104 4.17 -11.94 -13.59
N ILE A 105 3.94 -13.03 -14.33
CA ILE A 105 4.16 -13.08 -15.78
C ILE A 105 3.06 -12.29 -16.51
N ILE A 106 3.38 -11.76 -17.69
CA ILE A 106 2.46 -10.93 -18.49
C ILE A 106 1.10 -11.59 -18.74
N ASP A 107 1.05 -12.91 -18.92
CA ASP A 107 -0.21 -13.63 -19.17
C ASP A 107 -1.15 -13.57 -17.96
N LYS A 108 -0.60 -13.67 -16.76
CA LYS A 108 -1.36 -13.52 -15.51
C LYS A 108 -1.84 -12.08 -15.33
N ILE A 109 -1.02 -11.10 -15.71
CA ILE A 109 -1.41 -9.68 -15.71
C ILE A 109 -2.58 -9.45 -16.68
N MET A 110 -2.51 -9.99 -17.91
CA MET A 110 -3.60 -9.89 -18.90
C MET A 110 -4.90 -10.50 -18.38
N ILE A 111 -4.83 -11.68 -17.77
CA ILE A 111 -5.99 -12.33 -17.14
C ILE A 111 -6.55 -11.47 -16.01
N GLY A 112 -5.68 -10.88 -15.17
CA GLY A 112 -6.07 -9.99 -14.09
C GLY A 112 -6.78 -8.73 -14.57
N ILE A 113 -6.26 -8.09 -15.61
CA ILE A 113 -6.89 -6.93 -16.27
C ILE A 113 -8.29 -7.31 -16.75
N TYR A 114 -8.42 -8.40 -17.52
CA TYR A 114 -9.71 -8.85 -18.02
C TYR A 114 -10.71 -9.15 -16.90
N ARG A 115 -10.27 -9.79 -15.81
CA ARG A 115 -11.14 -10.10 -14.67
C ARG A 115 -11.64 -8.84 -13.95
N ARG A 116 -10.86 -7.76 -13.92
CA ARG A 116 -11.22 -6.50 -13.25
C ARG A 116 -12.01 -5.54 -14.13
N SER A 117 -11.68 -5.42 -15.42
CA SER A 117 -12.28 -4.43 -16.32
C SER A 117 -13.12 -5.01 -17.45
N GLY A 118 -13.00 -6.30 -17.75
CA GLY A 118 -13.56 -6.93 -18.96
C GLY A 118 -12.81 -6.58 -20.25
N GLU A 119 -11.75 -5.77 -20.19
CA GLU A 119 -10.99 -5.35 -21.37
C GLU A 119 -9.98 -6.43 -21.79
N ILE A 120 -9.92 -6.70 -23.09
CA ILE A 120 -8.89 -7.56 -23.69
C ILE A 120 -7.79 -6.67 -24.25
N GLU A 121 -6.70 -6.55 -23.49
CA GLU A 121 -5.54 -5.76 -23.91
C GLU A 121 -4.68 -6.50 -24.95
N ASN A 122 -4.11 -5.74 -25.88
CA ASN A 122 -3.16 -6.29 -26.84
C ASN A 122 -1.80 -6.51 -26.16
N ARG A 123 -1.23 -7.71 -26.29
CA ARG A 123 0.06 -8.08 -25.65
C ARG A 123 1.18 -7.06 -25.91
N ASN A 124 1.37 -6.63 -27.14
CA ASN A 124 2.45 -5.71 -27.51
C ASN A 124 2.22 -4.32 -26.89
N LYS A 125 0.97 -3.85 -26.87
CA LYS A 125 0.61 -2.59 -26.20
C LYS A 125 0.84 -2.67 -24.70
N LEU A 126 0.49 -3.80 -24.08
CA LEU A 126 0.71 -4.04 -22.66
C LEU A 126 2.21 -4.09 -22.33
N MET A 127 3.02 -4.81 -23.12
CA MET A 127 4.48 -4.83 -22.95
C MET A 127 5.09 -3.43 -23.01
N ALA A 128 4.72 -2.63 -24.02
CA ALA A 128 5.20 -1.27 -24.15
C ALA A 128 4.78 -0.38 -22.96
N ARG A 129 3.59 -0.61 -22.39
CA ARG A 129 3.13 0.07 -21.17
C ARG A 129 3.93 -0.37 -19.94
N LEU A 130 4.07 -1.67 -19.72
CA LEU A 130 4.83 -2.23 -18.59
C LEU A 130 6.29 -1.77 -18.61
N TYR A 131 6.90 -1.70 -19.79
CA TYR A 131 8.24 -1.12 -19.95
C TYR A 131 8.28 0.36 -19.50
N ARG A 132 7.36 1.21 -19.96
CA ARG A 132 7.30 2.61 -19.53
C ARG A 132 7.05 2.76 -18.02
N MET A 133 6.19 1.92 -17.45
CA MET A 133 5.96 1.88 -16.00
C MET A 133 7.23 1.49 -15.25
N SER A 134 8.02 0.56 -15.79
CA SER A 134 9.30 0.18 -15.20
C SER A 134 10.34 1.29 -15.25
N VAL A 135 10.43 2.00 -16.37
CA VAL A 135 11.30 3.19 -16.49
C VAL A 135 10.92 4.29 -15.49
N LYS A 136 9.62 4.46 -15.22
CA LYS A 136 9.12 5.39 -14.19
C LYS A 136 9.35 4.91 -12.75
N GLY A 137 9.82 3.68 -12.55
CA GLY A 137 9.99 3.09 -11.22
C GLY A 137 8.68 2.70 -10.53
N LEU A 138 7.57 2.55 -11.28
CA LEU A 138 6.28 2.11 -10.73
C LEU A 138 6.23 0.59 -10.51
N ILE A 139 6.99 -0.15 -11.31
CA ILE A 139 7.15 -1.61 -11.26
C ILE A 139 8.58 -1.97 -11.66
N TYR A 140 8.98 -3.22 -11.44
CA TYR A 140 10.30 -3.73 -11.79
C TYR A 140 10.17 -4.92 -12.72
N ALA A 141 10.80 -4.85 -13.89
CA ALA A 141 10.97 -6.00 -14.75
C ALA A 141 11.96 -6.99 -14.11
N HIS A 142 11.71 -8.28 -14.25
CA HIS A 142 12.66 -9.28 -13.78
C HIS A 142 13.97 -9.17 -14.59
N PRO A 143 15.13 -9.13 -13.92
CA PRO A 143 16.43 -8.91 -14.57
C PRO A 143 16.81 -9.98 -15.61
N ILE A 144 16.55 -11.26 -15.33
CA ILE A 144 16.82 -12.39 -16.24
C ILE A 144 15.58 -12.76 -17.09
N LYS A 145 14.46 -13.07 -16.42
CA LYS A 145 13.26 -13.64 -17.05
C LYS A 145 12.41 -12.58 -17.75
N LYS A 146 12.33 -12.68 -19.08
CA LYS A 146 11.50 -11.77 -19.89
C LYS A 146 10.01 -11.95 -19.61
N GLY A 147 9.28 -10.84 -19.59
CA GLY A 147 7.83 -10.83 -19.42
C GLY A 147 7.35 -11.04 -17.99
N ILE A 148 8.25 -11.02 -17.01
CA ILE A 148 7.92 -11.04 -15.57
C ILE A 148 8.09 -9.62 -15.01
N TYR A 149 7.11 -9.19 -14.23
CA TYR A 149 7.08 -7.87 -13.60
C TYR A 149 6.67 -7.98 -12.13
N SER A 150 7.18 -7.06 -11.31
CA SER A 150 7.04 -7.08 -9.85
C SER A 150 6.85 -5.68 -9.28
N LEU A 151 6.29 -5.59 -8.07
CA LEU A 151 6.13 -4.34 -7.33
C LEU A 151 7.39 -3.95 -6.54
N GLU A 152 8.26 -4.92 -6.29
CA GLU A 152 9.52 -4.75 -5.55
C GLU A 152 10.70 -5.11 -6.44
N LYS A 153 11.85 -4.51 -6.18
CA LYS A 153 13.06 -4.83 -6.94
C LYS A 153 13.50 -6.25 -6.59
N ILE A 154 13.61 -7.09 -7.61
CA ILE A 154 14.11 -8.46 -7.46
C ILE A 154 15.63 -8.40 -7.34
N GLU A 155 16.16 -8.78 -6.18
CA GLU A 155 17.58 -9.00 -5.97
C GLU A 155 17.92 -10.43 -6.41
N ILE A 156 18.79 -10.57 -7.41
CA ILE A 156 19.29 -11.90 -7.80
C ILE A 156 20.54 -12.18 -6.96
N ASN A 157 20.56 -13.33 -6.30
CA ASN A 157 21.79 -13.86 -5.73
C ASN A 157 22.61 -14.49 -6.87
N SER A 158 23.90 -14.18 -6.92
CA SER A 158 24.83 -14.60 -7.99
C SER A 158 24.81 -16.10 -8.30
N ASN A 159 24.38 -16.95 -7.37
CA ASN A 159 24.33 -18.40 -7.55
C ASN A 159 23.17 -18.89 -8.45
N GLU A 160 22.12 -18.08 -8.68
CA GLU A 160 20.99 -18.46 -9.56
C GLU A 160 21.28 -18.18 -11.04
N ILE A 161 22.37 -17.46 -11.35
CA ILE A 161 22.74 -17.07 -12.71
C ILE A 161 23.34 -18.28 -13.46
N ASP A 162 24.09 -19.13 -12.75
CA ASP A 162 24.84 -20.24 -13.34
C ASP A 162 23.95 -21.44 -13.72
N GLU A 163 22.77 -21.61 -13.09
CA GLU A 163 21.88 -22.76 -13.35
C GLU A 163 20.98 -22.57 -14.59
N GLU A 164 20.78 -21.34 -15.07
CA GLU A 164 19.91 -21.07 -16.23
C GLU A 164 20.68 -21.02 -17.56
N GLU A 165 21.98 -20.64 -17.56
CA GLU A 165 22.80 -20.69 -18.79
C GLU A 165 23.07 -22.13 -19.26
N GLU A 166 23.07 -23.12 -18.36
CA GLU A 166 23.28 -24.54 -18.70
C GLU A 166 22.02 -25.24 -19.29
N ASN A 167 20.83 -24.65 -19.15
CA ASN A 167 19.57 -25.26 -19.58
C ASN A 167 19.05 -24.74 -20.94
N ASP A 168 19.69 -23.71 -21.51
CA ASP A 168 19.35 -23.10 -22.80
C ASP A 168 20.35 -23.47 -23.94
N GLU A 169 21.34 -24.36 -23.69
CA GLU A 169 22.20 -25.01 -24.71
C GLU A 169 21.66 -26.37 -25.17
#